data_AF-A0A943L9Z0-F1
#
_entry.id   AF-A0A943L9Z0-F1
#
_cell.length_a   1.000
_cell.length_b   1.000
_cell.length_c   1.000
_cell.angle_alpha   90.00
_cell.angle_beta   90.00
_cell.angle_gamma   90.00
#
_symmetry.space_group_name_H-M   'P 1'
#
loop_
_entity.id
_entity.type
_entity.pdbx_description
1 polymer ?
#
loop_
_entity_poly.entity_id
_entity_poly.type
_entity_poly.pdbx_seq_one_letter_code
_entity_poly.pdbx_strand_id
1 'polypeptide(L)'
;MKKKTVRMVTLAVLSFLLIGCAKTEESSAKKNKIEPTIPKVTTQQDVGADMVMLDFASDDKIIFHGYFGLFVYDLNTEKITQSIDLKPINCNFTQGDNTCVVTVNKDGSEVNLHPISSENMYVYKLDDNTLEEKVYIEMSDPFKMSAAPTDINEKNYSYVSGSVKFSDGDIGYLAGYDMTLGSLRYVRGDKEYFIFK
;
A
#
# COMPACT_ATOMS: atom_id res chain seq x y z
N MET A 1 7.28 -13.42 -95.62
CA MET A 1 8.20 -12.41 -95.04
C MET A 1 8.24 -12.57 -93.53
N LYS A 2 9.47 -12.78 -93.01
CA LYS A 2 10.00 -12.65 -91.64
C LYS A 2 9.19 -13.18 -90.45
N LYS A 3 9.54 -14.41 -90.05
CA LYS A 3 9.54 -14.88 -88.65
C LYS A 3 10.48 -14.00 -87.81
N LYS A 4 10.04 -13.59 -86.62
CA LYS A 4 10.91 -13.26 -85.49
C LYS A 4 10.31 -13.85 -84.21
N THR A 5 10.91 -14.94 -83.79
CA THR A 5 10.86 -15.51 -82.44
C THR A 5 11.39 -14.49 -81.44
N VAL A 6 10.89 -14.47 -80.19
CA VAL A 6 11.69 -14.47 -78.94
C VAL A 6 10.77 -14.50 -77.70
N ARG A 7 10.90 -15.64 -77.00
CA ARG A 7 10.93 -15.93 -75.54
C ARG A 7 9.77 -15.57 -74.60
N MET A 8 9.25 -16.66 -74.01
CA MET A 8 8.70 -16.78 -72.64
C MET A 8 9.42 -15.89 -71.62
N VAL A 9 8.64 -15.24 -70.77
CA VAL A 9 8.96 -15.10 -69.34
C VAL A 9 7.68 -15.34 -68.56
N THR A 10 7.68 -16.40 -67.77
CA THR A 10 6.64 -16.81 -66.83
C THR A 10 6.52 -15.75 -65.74
N LEU A 11 5.32 -15.18 -65.55
CA LEU A 11 5.07 -14.19 -64.52
C LEU A 11 4.82 -14.90 -63.17
N ALA A 12 5.91 -15.23 -62.47
CA ALA A 12 5.84 -15.61 -61.05
C ALA A 12 5.94 -14.34 -60.21
N VAL A 13 4.80 -13.77 -59.82
CA VAL A 13 4.78 -12.71 -58.81
C VAL A 13 4.80 -13.40 -57.45
N LEU A 14 6.00 -13.50 -56.87
CA LEU A 14 6.20 -13.79 -55.44
C LEU A 14 5.48 -12.69 -54.65
N SER A 15 4.37 -13.03 -54.00
CA SER A 15 3.85 -12.24 -52.89
C SER A 15 4.82 -12.41 -51.71
N PHE A 16 5.77 -11.48 -51.59
CA PHE A 16 6.52 -11.31 -50.36
C PHE A 16 5.53 -10.98 -49.24
N LEU A 17 5.28 -11.97 -48.38
CA LEU A 17 4.84 -11.74 -47.01
C LEU A 17 5.89 -10.84 -46.36
N LEU A 18 5.68 -9.53 -46.43
CA LEU A 18 6.25 -8.61 -45.47
C LEU A 18 5.58 -8.91 -44.13
N ILE A 19 6.17 -9.88 -43.43
CA ILE A 19 6.09 -9.97 -41.98
C ILE A 19 6.74 -8.68 -41.50
N GLY A 20 5.96 -7.61 -41.47
CA GLY A 20 6.27 -6.47 -40.65
C GLY A 20 6.30 -7.00 -39.23
N CYS A 21 7.50 -7.25 -38.72
CA CYS A 21 7.74 -7.17 -37.29
C CYS A 21 7.26 -5.77 -36.89
N ALA A 22 5.99 -5.66 -36.52
CA ALA A 22 5.57 -4.66 -35.56
C ALA A 22 6.48 -4.92 -34.37
N LYS A 23 7.54 -4.11 -34.26
CA LYS A 23 8.18 -3.86 -32.99
C LYS A 23 7.02 -3.42 -32.12
N THR A 24 6.58 -4.31 -31.24
CA THR A 24 5.95 -3.91 -30.00
C THR A 24 6.91 -2.88 -29.43
N GLU A 25 6.55 -1.61 -29.60
CA GLU A 25 7.07 -0.56 -28.75
C GLU A 25 6.62 -0.96 -27.36
N GLU A 26 7.47 -1.71 -26.68
CA GLU A 26 7.48 -1.81 -25.24
C GLU A 26 7.53 -0.37 -24.77
N SER A 27 6.33 0.16 -24.46
CA SER A 27 6.14 1.47 -23.89
C SER A 27 7.18 1.60 -22.80
N SER A 28 8.17 2.45 -23.04
CA SER A 28 9.20 2.74 -22.06
C SER A 28 8.48 3.19 -20.79
N ALA A 29 8.37 2.31 -19.79
CA ALA A 29 7.91 2.63 -18.46
C ALA A 29 8.88 3.68 -17.91
N LYS A 30 8.61 4.96 -18.19
CA LYS A 30 9.27 6.08 -17.55
C LYS A 30 9.01 5.93 -16.05
N LYS A 31 10.08 6.07 -15.29
CA LYS A 31 10.19 5.79 -13.86
C LYS A 31 9.12 6.53 -13.04
N ASN A 32 8.05 5.84 -12.69
CA ASN A 32 7.11 6.27 -11.63
C ASN A 32 7.48 5.65 -10.26
N LYS A 33 8.66 5.02 -10.15
CA LYS A 33 9.20 4.55 -8.89
C LYS A 33 9.69 5.73 -8.06
N ILE A 34 9.25 5.78 -6.83
CA ILE A 34 9.63 6.76 -5.82
C ILE A 34 10.43 6.00 -4.77
N GLU A 35 11.57 6.55 -4.36
CA GLU A 35 12.34 5.99 -3.25
C GLU A 35 11.58 6.27 -1.95
N PRO A 36 11.17 5.24 -1.18
CA PRO A 36 10.53 5.45 0.10
C PRO A 36 11.49 6.17 1.05
N THR A 37 10.97 7.18 1.74
CA THR A 37 11.73 7.90 2.77
C THR A 37 11.27 7.47 4.15
N ILE A 38 12.16 7.50 5.14
CA ILE A 38 11.84 7.05 6.50
C ILE A 38 11.27 8.23 7.30
N PRO A 39 10.11 8.08 7.95
CA PRO A 39 9.53 9.13 8.77
C PRO A 39 10.38 9.38 10.00
N LYS A 40 10.54 10.66 10.37
CA LYS A 40 11.22 11.06 11.61
C LYS A 40 10.18 11.23 12.71
N VAL A 41 10.09 10.24 13.59
CA VAL A 41 9.15 10.23 14.72
C VAL A 41 9.87 10.15 16.05
N THR A 42 9.20 10.59 17.11
CA THR A 42 9.65 10.41 18.50
C THR A 42 8.51 9.89 19.34
N THR A 43 8.81 9.28 20.48
CA THR A 43 7.79 8.78 21.42
C THR A 43 6.88 9.90 21.95
N GLN A 44 7.36 11.14 22.02
CA GLN A 44 6.57 12.30 22.49
C GLN A 44 5.72 12.94 21.39
N GLN A 45 5.79 12.45 20.16
CA GLN A 45 5.00 12.99 19.06
C GLN A 45 3.51 12.70 19.28
N ASP A 46 2.67 13.71 19.06
CA ASP A 46 1.22 13.60 19.11
C ASP A 46 0.68 12.76 17.94
N VAL A 47 -0.35 11.96 18.22
CA VAL A 47 -0.98 11.03 17.27
C VAL A 47 -1.89 11.71 16.25
N GLY A 48 -2.21 12.99 16.44
CA GLY A 48 -3.09 13.77 15.59
C GLY A 48 -4.57 13.58 15.94
N ALA A 49 -5.43 14.31 15.22
CA ALA A 49 -6.86 14.36 15.48
C ALA A 49 -7.59 13.03 15.22
N ASP A 50 -7.15 12.25 14.22
CA ASP A 50 -7.70 10.93 13.90
C ASP A 50 -6.88 9.77 14.47
N MET A 51 -5.91 10.10 15.32
CA MET A 51 -5.01 9.15 15.94
C MET A 51 -4.26 8.27 14.91
N VAL A 52 -3.68 7.16 15.38
CA VAL A 52 -3.03 6.15 14.52
C VAL A 52 -4.06 5.11 14.13
N MET A 53 -4.17 4.79 12.85
CA MET A 53 -5.15 3.85 12.29
C MET A 53 -4.51 2.49 12.00
N LEU A 54 -5.13 1.41 12.49
CA LEU A 54 -4.77 0.05 12.08
C LEU A 54 -5.36 -0.23 10.70
N ASP A 55 -4.52 -0.66 9.76
CA ASP A 55 -4.91 -0.91 8.37
C ASP A 55 -4.93 -2.40 8.02
N PHE A 56 -4.12 -3.19 8.72
CA PHE A 56 -4.02 -4.64 8.53
C PHE A 56 -3.47 -5.31 9.79
N ALA A 57 -3.93 -6.53 10.08
CA ALA A 57 -3.32 -7.40 11.07
C ALA A 57 -3.38 -8.87 10.65
N SER A 58 -2.28 -9.58 10.85
CA SER A 58 -2.17 -11.03 10.77
C SER A 58 -1.56 -11.60 12.05
N ASP A 59 -1.28 -12.90 12.06
CA ASP A 59 -0.55 -13.53 13.17
C ASP A 59 0.90 -13.02 13.29
N ASP A 60 1.49 -12.56 12.19
CA ASP A 60 2.92 -12.24 12.12
C ASP A 60 3.22 -10.74 12.13
N LYS A 61 2.30 -9.90 11.63
CA LYS A 61 2.55 -8.48 11.45
C LYS A 61 1.29 -7.64 11.53
N ILE A 62 1.49 -6.36 11.77
CA ILE A 62 0.46 -5.32 11.58
C ILE A 62 0.98 -4.25 10.62
N ILE A 63 0.04 -3.60 9.93
CA ILE A 63 0.30 -2.39 9.14
C ILE A 63 -0.62 -1.32 9.68
N PHE A 64 -0.06 -0.15 9.93
CA PHE A 64 -0.80 0.99 10.46
C PHE A 64 -0.23 2.30 9.95
N HIS A 65 -1.03 3.35 9.97
CA HIS A 65 -0.58 4.68 9.58
C HIS A 65 -1.05 5.75 10.56
N GLY A 66 -0.36 6.88 10.52
CA GLY A 66 -0.84 8.16 11.01
C GLY A 66 -0.40 9.23 10.02
N TYR A 67 -0.72 10.50 10.30
CA TYR A 67 -0.34 11.62 9.41
C TYR A 67 1.18 11.68 9.12
N PHE A 68 2.00 11.10 9.98
CA PHE A 68 3.46 11.13 9.92
C PHE A 68 4.09 9.96 9.17
N GLY A 69 3.36 8.89 8.86
CA GLY A 69 3.96 7.70 8.24
C GLY A 69 3.05 6.48 8.21
N LEU A 70 3.41 5.53 7.35
CA LEU A 70 2.89 4.15 7.33
C LEU A 70 3.99 3.22 7.83
N PHE A 71 3.64 2.24 8.65
CA PHE A 71 4.57 1.37 9.35
C PHE A 71 4.16 -0.09 9.23
N VAL A 72 5.15 -0.97 9.11
CA VAL A 72 5.00 -2.42 9.24
C VAL A 72 5.70 -2.84 10.51
N TYR A 73 4.95 -3.43 11.44
CA TYR A 73 5.48 -3.94 12.70
C TYR A 73 5.36 -5.46 12.74
N ASP A 74 6.49 -6.11 12.93
CA ASP A 74 6.60 -7.57 13.03
C ASP A 74 6.36 -8.00 14.49
N LEU A 75 5.36 -8.83 14.70
CA LEU A 75 4.90 -9.29 16.01
C LEU A 75 5.84 -10.34 16.63
N ASN A 76 6.62 -11.03 15.80
CA ASN A 76 7.55 -12.07 16.23
C ASN A 76 8.86 -11.45 16.79
N THR A 77 9.36 -10.41 16.13
CA THR A 77 10.60 -9.69 16.48
C THR A 77 10.35 -8.43 17.30
N GLU A 78 9.08 -8.00 17.39
CA GLU A 78 8.62 -6.83 18.13
C GLU A 78 9.32 -5.53 17.71
N LYS A 79 9.43 -5.34 16.39
CA LYS A 79 10.11 -4.22 15.74
C LYS A 79 9.34 -3.72 14.53
N ILE A 80 9.48 -2.43 14.28
CA ILE A 80 9.15 -1.84 12.98
C ILE A 80 10.19 -2.34 11.98
N THR A 81 9.74 -3.07 10.96
CA THR A 81 10.60 -3.65 9.92
C THR A 81 10.63 -2.81 8.66
N GLN A 82 9.56 -2.07 8.38
CA GLN A 82 9.46 -1.14 7.26
C GLN A 82 8.64 0.09 7.65
N SER A 83 8.93 1.20 6.99
CA SER A 83 8.18 2.44 7.20
C SER A 83 8.36 3.39 6.02
N ILE A 84 7.34 4.18 5.73
CA ILE A 84 7.39 5.24 4.72
C ILE A 84 6.85 6.55 5.30
N ASP A 85 7.51 7.66 5.00
CA ASP A 85 7.02 9.02 5.28
C ASP A 85 5.93 9.35 4.27
N LEU A 86 4.74 9.70 4.76
CA LEU A 86 3.59 10.01 3.92
C LEU A 86 3.59 11.46 3.43
N LYS A 87 4.39 12.35 4.02
CA LYS A 87 4.41 13.77 3.67
C LYS A 87 4.93 14.04 2.25
N PRO A 88 6.04 13.42 1.77
CA PRO A 88 6.54 13.65 0.42
C PRO A 88 5.56 13.27 -0.70
N ILE A 89 4.61 12.37 -0.40
CA ILE A 89 3.58 11.90 -1.33
C ILE A 89 2.19 12.48 -1.02
N ASN A 90 2.13 13.56 -0.23
CA ASN A 90 0.91 14.29 0.11
C ASN A 90 -0.18 13.43 0.79
N CYS A 91 0.20 12.30 1.40
CA CYS A 91 -0.69 11.40 2.13
C CYS A 91 -0.64 11.61 3.65
N ASN A 92 -0.18 12.80 4.09
CA ASN A 92 -0.11 13.18 5.50
C ASN A 92 -1.37 13.90 6.02
N PHE A 93 -2.43 13.97 5.23
CA PHE A 93 -3.69 14.62 5.60
C PHE A 93 -4.68 13.55 6.04
N THR A 94 -5.28 13.71 7.21
CA THR A 94 -6.21 12.72 7.80
C THR A 94 -7.68 13.13 7.68
N GLN A 95 -7.95 14.41 7.37
CA GLN A 95 -9.30 14.95 7.18
C GLN A 95 -9.37 15.93 6.00
N GLY A 96 -10.60 16.18 5.54
CA GLY A 96 -10.92 17.18 4.51
C GLY A 96 -10.65 16.70 3.10
N ASP A 97 -10.61 17.65 2.17
CA ASP A 97 -10.63 17.40 0.72
C ASP A 97 -9.35 16.75 0.17
N ASN A 98 -8.31 16.60 0.98
CA ASN A 98 -7.07 15.93 0.60
C ASN A 98 -6.74 14.74 1.52
N THR A 99 -7.73 14.19 2.24
CA THR A 99 -7.49 13.04 3.11
C THR A 99 -6.85 11.88 2.33
N CYS A 100 -5.92 11.16 2.96
CA CYS A 100 -5.34 9.97 2.37
C CYS A 100 -6.22 8.76 2.66
N VAL A 101 -6.72 8.11 1.61
CA VAL A 101 -7.38 6.81 1.71
C VAL A 101 -6.30 5.73 1.65
N VAL A 102 -6.24 4.92 2.70
CA VAL A 102 -5.32 3.79 2.83
C VAL A 102 -6.12 2.50 2.65
N THR A 103 -5.70 1.65 1.72
CA THR A 103 -6.28 0.31 1.54
C THR A 103 -5.17 -0.73 1.43
N VAL A 104 -5.35 -1.86 2.08
CA VAL A 104 -4.37 -2.95 2.12
C VAL A 104 -4.99 -4.17 1.47
N ASN A 105 -4.22 -4.92 0.70
CA ASN A 105 -4.70 -6.19 0.15
C ASN A 105 -4.81 -7.28 1.23
N LYS A 106 -5.52 -8.37 0.92
CA LYS A 106 -5.87 -9.41 1.90
C LYS A 106 -4.72 -10.09 2.62
N ASP A 107 -3.54 -10.17 2.00
CA ASP A 107 -2.36 -10.78 2.59
C ASP A 107 -1.38 -9.76 3.19
N GLY A 108 -1.70 -8.46 3.08
CA GLY A 108 -0.87 -7.39 3.58
C GLY A 108 0.46 -7.27 2.86
N SER A 109 0.57 -7.68 1.60
CA SER A 109 1.77 -7.50 0.77
C SER A 109 1.79 -6.17 0.00
N GLU A 110 0.62 -5.54 -0.18
CA GLU A 110 0.47 -4.30 -0.96
C GLU A 110 -0.46 -3.30 -0.22
N VAL A 111 -0.05 -2.03 -0.21
CA VAL A 111 -0.81 -0.91 0.35
C VAL A 111 -1.00 0.16 -0.72
N ASN A 112 -2.25 0.53 -1.00
CA ASN A 112 -2.59 1.68 -1.82
C ASN A 112 -2.82 2.91 -0.93
N LEU A 113 -2.19 4.02 -1.30
CA LEU A 113 -2.23 5.31 -0.61
C LEU A 113 -2.75 6.35 -1.60
N HIS A 114 -3.95 6.86 -1.36
CA HIS A 114 -4.61 7.76 -2.31
C HIS A 114 -5.01 9.07 -1.62
N PRO A 115 -4.30 10.18 -1.86
CA PRO A 115 -4.81 11.51 -1.53
C PRO A 115 -6.06 11.75 -2.40
N ILE A 116 -7.25 11.87 -1.80
CA ILE A 116 -8.51 11.85 -2.56
C ILE A 116 -8.66 12.96 -3.61
N SER A 117 -7.95 14.09 -3.46
CA SER A 117 -7.94 15.16 -4.46
C SER A 117 -7.04 14.89 -5.67
N SER A 118 -6.31 13.78 -5.68
CA SER A 118 -5.40 13.37 -6.75
C SER A 118 -6.06 12.38 -7.69
N GLU A 119 -5.77 12.48 -8.98
CA GLU A 119 -6.09 11.43 -9.97
C GLU A 119 -5.19 10.19 -9.80
N ASN A 120 -4.05 10.36 -9.15
CA ASN A 120 -3.05 9.32 -8.91
C ASN A 120 -3.08 8.83 -7.45
N MET A 121 -2.71 7.57 -7.26
CA MET A 121 -2.39 6.92 -6.00
C MET A 121 -0.94 6.45 -5.97
N TYR A 122 -0.48 6.04 -4.80
CA TYR A 122 0.79 5.38 -4.61
C TYR A 122 0.58 3.93 -4.17
N VAL A 123 1.27 3.01 -4.82
CA VAL A 123 1.23 1.58 -4.52
C VAL A 123 2.53 1.22 -3.84
N TYR A 124 2.45 0.83 -2.57
CA TYR A 124 3.58 0.37 -1.77
C TYR A 124 3.58 -1.16 -1.68
N LYS A 125 4.66 -1.79 -2.14
CA LYS A 125 4.84 -3.24 -2.10
C LYS A 125 5.89 -3.60 -1.06
N LEU A 126 5.51 -4.46 -0.12
CA LEU A 126 6.33 -4.78 1.04
C LEU A 126 7.47 -5.75 0.70
N ASP A 127 7.28 -6.67 -0.26
CA ASP A 127 8.25 -7.72 -0.58
C ASP A 127 9.59 -7.15 -1.09
N ASP A 128 9.54 -6.05 -1.84
CA ASP A 128 10.71 -5.39 -2.41
C ASP A 128 10.88 -3.94 -1.94
N ASN A 129 10.07 -3.48 -0.99
CA ASN A 129 10.08 -2.13 -0.44
C ASN A 129 10.00 -1.06 -1.54
N THR A 130 9.10 -1.24 -2.50
CA THR A 130 8.92 -0.30 -3.62
C THR A 130 7.68 0.55 -3.48
N LEU A 131 7.79 1.82 -3.88
CA LEU A 131 6.68 2.76 -3.96
C LEU A 131 6.53 3.23 -5.40
N GLU A 132 5.34 3.09 -5.97
CA GLU A 132 5.06 3.45 -7.36
C GLU A 132 3.85 4.38 -7.46
N GLU A 133 3.99 5.49 -8.19
CA GLU A 133 2.85 6.35 -8.53
C GLU A 133 2.08 5.79 -9.74
N LYS A 134 0.77 5.68 -9.60
CA LYS A 134 -0.14 5.15 -10.63
C LYS A 134 -1.42 5.97 -10.66
N VAL A 135 -2.11 5.96 -11.80
CA VAL A 135 -3.50 6.42 -11.85
C VAL A 135 -4.32 5.61 -10.85
N TYR A 136 -5.20 6.27 -10.09
CA TYR A 136 -6.03 5.62 -9.08
C TYR A 136 -6.88 4.52 -9.69
N ILE A 137 -6.82 3.34 -9.06
CA ILE A 137 -7.69 2.20 -9.34
C ILE A 137 -8.10 1.66 -7.98
N GLU A 138 -9.42 1.56 -7.77
CA GLU A 138 -9.97 0.96 -6.55
C GLU A 138 -9.48 -0.49 -6.38
N MET A 139 -9.02 -0.82 -5.18
CA MET A 139 -8.64 -2.19 -4.85
C MET A 139 -9.89 -3.06 -4.82
N SER A 140 -9.94 -4.10 -5.65
CA SER A 140 -11.15 -4.91 -5.84
C SER A 140 -11.57 -5.72 -4.61
N ASP A 141 -10.61 -6.14 -3.79
CA ASP A 141 -10.84 -7.03 -2.65
C ASP A 141 -9.89 -6.69 -1.49
N PRO A 142 -10.07 -5.52 -0.86
CA PRO A 142 -9.19 -5.08 0.22
C PRO A 142 -9.42 -5.92 1.47
N PHE A 143 -8.41 -5.95 2.33
CA PHE A 143 -8.52 -6.42 3.70
C PHE A 143 -9.61 -5.63 4.43
N LYS A 144 -10.41 -6.33 5.23
CA LYS A 144 -11.57 -5.74 5.92
C LYS A 144 -11.32 -5.69 7.40
N MET A 145 -11.23 -4.47 7.93
CA MET A 145 -11.23 -4.23 9.36
C MET A 145 -12.56 -4.65 9.97
N SER A 146 -12.51 -5.07 11.22
CA SER A 146 -13.67 -5.34 12.06
C SER A 146 -14.14 -4.07 12.78
N ALA A 147 -15.35 -4.11 13.32
CA ALA A 147 -15.82 -3.04 14.21
C ALA A 147 -14.98 -3.02 15.49
N ALA A 148 -14.65 -1.83 15.98
CA ALA A 148 -13.94 -1.68 17.25
C ALA A 148 -14.73 -2.40 18.37
N PRO A 149 -14.04 -3.14 19.27
CA PRO A 149 -14.72 -3.75 20.40
C PRO A 149 -15.41 -2.68 21.27
N THR A 150 -16.59 -2.97 21.80
CA THR A 150 -17.36 -2.02 22.63
C THR A 150 -16.92 -2.00 24.09
N ASP A 151 -16.26 -3.08 24.54
CA ASP A 151 -16.05 -3.35 25.97
C ASP A 151 -14.61 -3.03 26.43
N ILE A 152 -13.89 -2.19 25.67
CA ILE A 152 -12.46 -1.92 25.88
C ILE A 152 -12.21 -0.99 27.09
N ASN A 153 -13.28 -0.47 27.71
CA ASN A 153 -13.22 0.48 28.82
C ASN A 153 -12.52 -0.05 30.08
N GLU A 154 -12.24 -1.36 30.17
CA GLU A 154 -11.54 -1.95 31.32
C GLU A 154 -10.06 -1.55 31.42
N LYS A 155 -9.42 -1.16 30.31
CA LYS A 155 -7.97 -0.91 30.25
C LYS A 155 -7.55 0.57 30.32
N ASN A 156 -8.48 1.50 30.51
CA ASN A 156 -8.22 2.95 30.59
C ASN A 156 -7.43 3.55 29.39
N TYR A 157 -7.66 3.04 28.17
CA TYR A 157 -7.09 3.68 26.99
C TYR A 157 -7.74 5.03 26.72
N SER A 158 -6.95 6.00 26.23
CA SER A 158 -7.45 7.28 25.75
C SER A 158 -8.16 7.13 24.40
N TYR A 159 -7.73 6.18 23.57
CA TYR A 159 -8.38 5.85 22.31
C TYR A 159 -8.08 4.41 21.87
N VAL A 160 -8.93 3.90 20.99
CA VAL A 160 -8.75 2.65 20.25
C VAL A 160 -8.99 2.93 18.78
N SER A 161 -8.17 2.35 17.91
CA SER A 161 -8.28 2.59 16.48
C SER A 161 -8.08 1.32 15.66
N GLY A 162 -9.15 0.97 14.93
CA GLY A 162 -9.23 -0.25 14.12
C GLY A 162 -9.21 -1.53 14.94
N SER A 163 -9.83 -2.57 14.41
CA SER A 163 -9.75 -3.91 15.00
C SER A 163 -9.81 -5.00 13.94
N VAL A 164 -9.33 -6.19 14.29
CA VAL A 164 -9.44 -7.39 13.47
C VAL A 164 -9.88 -8.54 14.36
N LYS A 165 -10.95 -9.23 13.97
CA LYS A 165 -11.34 -10.49 14.60
C LYS A 165 -10.62 -11.66 13.93
N PHE A 166 -9.84 -12.40 14.70
CA PHE A 166 -9.09 -13.56 14.25
C PHE A 166 -9.94 -14.84 14.30
N SER A 167 -9.48 -15.88 13.61
CA SER A 167 -10.19 -17.17 13.51
C SER A 167 -10.22 -17.95 14.82
N ASP A 168 -9.25 -17.72 15.70
CA ASP A 168 -9.20 -18.22 17.09
C ASP A 168 -10.20 -17.51 18.02
N GLY A 169 -10.85 -16.43 17.55
CA GLY A 169 -11.82 -15.65 18.29
C GLY A 169 -11.24 -14.39 18.93
N ASP A 170 -9.91 -14.23 18.97
CA ASP A 170 -9.26 -13.06 19.52
C ASP A 170 -9.57 -11.81 18.69
N ILE A 171 -9.52 -10.66 19.36
CA ILE A 171 -9.60 -9.36 18.69
C ILE A 171 -8.26 -8.65 18.85
N GLY A 172 -7.66 -8.33 17.71
CA GLY A 172 -6.48 -7.46 17.63
C GLY A 172 -6.90 -6.01 17.39
N TYR A 173 -6.26 -5.02 18.04
CA TYR A 173 -6.56 -3.60 17.86
C TYR A 173 -5.37 -2.71 18.24
N LEU A 174 -5.31 -1.48 17.71
CA LEU A 174 -4.43 -0.45 18.24
C LEU A 174 -5.12 0.34 19.35
N ALA A 175 -4.37 0.70 20.37
CA ALA A 175 -4.83 1.56 21.45
C ALA A 175 -3.69 2.46 21.95
N GLY A 176 -4.04 3.62 22.50
CA GLY A 176 -3.09 4.51 23.17
C GLY A 176 -3.54 4.82 24.58
N TYR A 177 -2.62 4.81 25.55
CA TYR A 177 -2.92 5.24 26.92
C TYR A 177 -3.02 6.77 27.04
N ASP A 178 -2.35 7.49 26.13
CA ASP A 178 -2.43 8.94 25.95
C ASP A 178 -2.39 9.29 24.46
N MET A 179 -2.30 10.56 24.12
CA MET A 179 -2.27 11.05 22.73
C MET A 179 -0.87 11.06 22.10
N THR A 180 0.11 10.33 22.65
CA THR A 180 1.49 10.27 22.14
C THR A 180 1.87 8.89 21.57
N LEU A 181 2.83 8.86 20.65
CA LEU A 181 3.29 7.59 20.05
C LEU A 181 3.94 6.63 21.04
N GLY A 182 4.55 7.12 22.12
CA GLY A 182 5.16 6.30 23.16
C GLY A 182 4.15 5.44 23.92
N SER A 183 2.89 5.85 23.95
CA SER A 183 1.82 5.10 24.59
C SER A 183 1.10 4.12 23.66
N LEU A 184 1.39 4.15 22.35
CA LEU A 184 0.75 3.29 21.36
C LEU A 184 1.07 1.82 21.62
N ARG A 185 0.02 1.00 21.69
CA ARG A 185 0.07 -0.45 21.79
C ARG A 185 -0.72 -1.08 20.67
N TYR A 186 -0.23 -2.21 20.19
CA TYR A 186 -1.11 -3.21 19.58
C TYR A 186 -1.46 -4.24 20.64
N VAL A 187 -2.73 -4.60 20.71
CA VAL A 187 -3.26 -5.54 21.70
C VAL A 187 -3.90 -6.69 20.95
N ARG A 188 -3.61 -7.94 21.34
CA ARG A 188 -4.33 -9.13 20.88
C ARG A 188 -4.48 -10.10 22.04
N GLY A 189 -5.73 -10.40 22.39
CA GLY A 189 -6.03 -11.15 23.61
C GLY A 189 -5.42 -10.45 24.83
N ASP A 190 -4.65 -11.20 25.62
CA ASP A 190 -3.96 -10.68 26.81
C ASP A 190 -2.59 -10.04 26.52
N LYS A 191 -2.07 -10.15 25.30
CA LYS A 191 -0.75 -9.63 24.94
C LYS A 191 -0.81 -8.20 24.44
N GLU A 192 0.10 -7.37 24.93
CA GLU A 192 0.32 -5.99 24.48
C GLU A 192 1.72 -5.83 23.89
N TYR A 193 1.79 -5.19 22.74
CA TYR A 193 3.00 -4.93 21.98
C TYR A 193 3.31 -3.43 22.02
N PHE A 194 4.51 -3.09 22.47
CA PHE A 194 5.01 -1.71 22.50
C PHE A 194 5.56 -1.34 21.13
N ILE A 195 4.88 -0.44 20.42
CA ILE A 195 5.18 -0.17 19.01
C ILE A 195 6.41 0.72 18.84
N PHE A 196 6.44 1.84 19.55
CA PHE A 196 7.59 2.77 19.58
C PHE A 196 8.29 2.67 20.93
N LYS A 197 9.59 2.39 20.92
CA LYS A 197 10.45 2.19 22.10
C LYS A 197 11.62 3.17 22.06
#